data_AF-A0A1G7WT86-F1
#
_entry.id   AF-A0A1G7WT86-F1
#
_cell.length_a   1.000
_cell.length_b   1.000
_cell.length_c   1.000
_cell.angle_alpha   90.00
_cell.angle_beta   90.00
_cell.angle_gamma   90.00
#
_symmetry.space_group_name_H-M   'P 1'
#
loop_
_entity.id
_entity.type
_entity.pdbx_description
1 polymer ?
#
loop_
_entity_poly.entity_id
_entity_poly.type
_entity_poly.pdbx_seq_one_letter_code
_entity_poly.pdbx_strand_id
1 'polypeptide(L)'
;MSDKPSAPTKLIVVIAFEDDGEGGMRPAFDPREFQSEDRAKREAGSLANHYPAVIAWSREAKPDIGEYGEPEVLFSSGPVPTMD
;
A
#
# COMPACT_ATOMS: atom_id res chain seq x y z
N MET A 1 -12.49 28.01 16.49
CA MET A 1 -11.43 28.31 15.51
C MET A 1 -10.74 27.00 15.18
N SER A 2 -10.76 26.64 13.90
CA SER A 2 -9.98 25.59 13.22
C SER A 2 -10.10 24.16 13.75
N ASP A 3 -11.11 23.45 13.23
CA ASP A 3 -11.03 22.01 12.99
C ASP A 3 -9.91 21.80 11.95
N LYS A 4 -8.68 21.60 12.42
CA LYS A 4 -7.60 21.16 11.54
C LYS A 4 -8.02 19.78 11.05
N PRO A 5 -8.06 19.49 9.74
CA PRO A 5 -8.24 18.12 9.29
C PRO A 5 -7.13 17.31 9.95
N SER A 6 -7.51 16.41 10.85
CA SER A 6 -6.56 15.51 11.51
C SER A 6 -5.80 14.83 10.39
N ALA A 7 -4.47 15.01 10.37
CA ALA A 7 -3.62 14.31 9.41
C ALA A 7 -4.00 12.82 9.42
N PRO A 8 -4.03 12.14 8.26
CA PRO A 8 -4.43 10.75 8.22
C PRO A 8 -3.55 9.96 9.21
N THR A 9 -4.18 9.38 10.23
CA THR A 9 -3.51 8.60 11.28
C THR A 9 -2.87 7.34 10.70
N LYS A 10 -3.12 7.03 9.42
CA LYS A 10 -2.54 5.88 8.71
C LYS A 10 -2.04 6.30 7.33
N LEU A 11 -0.82 5.90 7.02
CA LEU A 11 -0.32 5.82 5.64
C LEU A 11 -0.87 4.53 5.05
N ILE A 12 -1.57 4.60 3.92
CA ILE A 12 -2.18 3.43 3.28
C ILE A 12 -1.72 3.41 1.83
N VAL A 13 -1.07 2.34 1.40
CA VAL A 13 -0.38 2.27 0.11
C VAL A 13 -0.78 1.01 -0.64
N VAL A 14 -0.99 1.13 -1.95
CA VAL A 14 -1.16 0.02 -2.89
C VAL A 14 -0.02 0.03 -3.90
N ILE A 15 0.58 -1.14 -4.10
CA ILE A 15 1.63 -1.38 -5.10
C ILE A 15 1.24 -2.58 -5.94
N ALA A 16 1.28 -2.42 -7.26
CA ALA A 16 1.19 -3.52 -8.22
C ALA A 16 2.57 -3.76 -8.83
N PHE A 17 2.88 -5.02 -9.10
CA PHE A 17 4.15 -5.45 -9.67
C PHE A 17 3.91 -6.12 -11.01
N GLU A 18 4.85 -5.93 -11.92
CA GLU A 18 4.94 -6.62 -13.20
C GLU A 18 6.28 -7.33 -13.33
N ASP A 19 6.33 -8.29 -14.25
CA ASP A 19 7.58 -8.97 -14.63
C ASP A 19 8.55 -7.93 -15.21
N ASP A 20 9.78 -7.92 -14.71
CA ASP A 20 10.83 -7.04 -15.20
C ASP A 20 11.54 -7.54 -16.48
N GLY A 21 11.22 -8.76 -16.92
CA GLY A 21 11.81 -9.43 -18.08
C GLY A 21 13.10 -10.19 -17.78
N GLU A 22 13.61 -10.11 -16.54
CA GLU A 22 14.83 -10.77 -16.08
C GLU A 22 14.54 -11.86 -15.03
N GLY A 23 13.26 -12.20 -14.84
CA GLY A 23 12.78 -13.17 -13.85
C GLY A 23 12.55 -12.58 -12.47
N GLY A 24 12.58 -11.24 -12.35
CA GLY A 24 12.23 -10.50 -11.16
C GLY A 24 10.88 -9.78 -11.30
N MET A 25 10.56 -8.99 -10.29
CA MET A 25 9.36 -8.17 -10.26
C MET A 25 9.73 -6.74 -9.93
N ARG A 26 9.13 -5.80 -10.67
CA ARG A 26 9.27 -4.36 -10.43
C ARG A 26 7.90 -3.72 -10.23
N PRO A 27 7.80 -2.60 -9.50
CA PRO A 27 6.57 -1.83 -9.45
C PRO A 27 6.12 -1.46 -10.87
N ALA A 28 4.87 -1.78 -11.20
CA ALA A 28 4.27 -1.45 -12.50
C ALA A 28 4.04 0.06 -12.65
N PHE A 29 3.88 0.77 -11.53
CA PHE A 29 3.71 2.22 -11.45
C PHE A 29 4.07 2.72 -10.04
N ASP A 30 4.12 4.04 -9.87
CA ASP A 30 4.39 4.68 -8.57
C ASP A 30 3.38 4.24 -7.49
N PRO A 31 3.81 3.90 -6.27
CA PRO A 31 2.93 3.51 -5.18
C PRO A 31 1.77 4.51 -4.99
N ARG A 32 0.56 3.98 -4.86
CA ARG A 32 -0.64 4.81 -4.74
C ARG A 32 -1.08 4.91 -3.29
N GLU A 33 -1.18 6.14 -2.78
CA GLU A 33 -1.68 6.40 -1.44
C GLU A 33 -3.21 6.51 -1.41
N PHE A 34 -3.82 6.00 -0.34
CA PHE A 34 -5.26 6.00 -0.13
C PHE A 34 -5.63 6.61 1.21
N GLN A 35 -6.81 7.24 1.27
CA GLN A 35 -7.37 7.79 2.51
C GLN A 35 -8.14 6.75 3.34
N SER A 36 -8.42 5.57 2.79
CA SER A 36 -9.11 4.50 3.51
C SER A 36 -8.68 3.10 3.08
N GLU A 37 -8.69 2.17 4.03
CA GLU A 37 -8.29 0.78 3.80
C GLU A 37 -9.26 0.07 2.85
N ASP A 38 -10.57 0.36 2.96
CA ASP A 38 -11.58 -0.23 2.08
C ASP A 38 -11.36 0.16 0.61
N ARG A 39 -10.97 1.42 0.34
CA ARG A 39 -10.64 1.84 -1.03
C ARG A 39 -9.36 1.17 -1.51
N ALA A 40 -8.34 1.08 -0.66
CA ALA A 40 -7.10 0.41 -0.99
C ALA A 40 -7.32 -1.09 -1.32
N LYS A 41 -8.10 -1.81 -0.51
CA LYS A 41 -8.45 -3.22 -0.73
C LYS A 41 -9.21 -3.44 -2.03
N ARG A 42 -10.19 -2.57 -2.35
CA ARG A 42 -10.96 -2.65 -3.61
C ARG A 42 -10.07 -2.39 -4.82
N GLU A 43 -9.22 -1.37 -4.77
CA GLU A 43 -8.27 -1.08 -5.86
C GLU A 43 -7.30 -2.25 -6.05
N ALA A 44 -6.69 -2.74 -4.97
CA ALA A 44 -5.74 -3.85 -5.01
C ALA A 44 -6.37 -5.13 -5.59
N GLY A 45 -7.62 -5.43 -5.23
CA GLY A 45 -8.37 -6.53 -5.82
C GLY A 45 -8.63 -6.35 -7.32
N SER A 46 -8.91 -5.12 -7.78
CA SER A 46 -9.07 -4.81 -9.21
C SER A 46 -7.75 -5.02 -9.98
N LEU A 47 -6.65 -4.52 -9.42
CA LEU A 47 -5.31 -4.64 -9.99
C LEU A 47 -4.84 -6.11 -10.04
N ALA A 48 -5.23 -6.93 -9.07
CA ALA A 48 -4.86 -8.35 -9.03
C ALA A 48 -5.40 -9.15 -10.23
N ASN A 49 -6.38 -8.63 -10.98
CA ASN A 49 -6.85 -9.25 -12.24
C ASN A 49 -5.94 -8.93 -13.43
N HIS A 50 -5.05 -7.94 -13.31
CA HIS A 50 -4.25 -7.40 -14.41
C HIS A 50 -2.75 -7.54 -14.18
N TYR A 51 -2.31 -7.68 -12.93
CA TYR A 51 -0.90 -7.72 -12.54
C TYR A 51 -0.54 -9.04 -11.83
N PRO A 52 0.66 -9.59 -12.07
CA PRO A 52 1.10 -10.85 -11.47
C PRO A 52 1.23 -10.81 -9.95
N ALA A 53 1.51 -9.64 -9.36
CA ALA A 53 1.48 -9.45 -7.91
C ALA A 53 0.96 -8.06 -7.52
N VAL A 54 0.25 -7.99 -6.40
CA VAL A 54 -0.29 -6.75 -5.83
C VAL A 54 -0.29 -6.85 -4.31
N ILE A 55 0.03 -5.74 -3.64
CA ILE A 55 -0.07 -5.61 -2.19
C ILE A 55 -0.70 -4.27 -1.82
N ALA A 56 -1.58 -4.31 -0.82
CA ALA A 56 -2.02 -3.15 -0.07
C ALA A 56 -1.57 -3.30 1.37
N TRP A 57 -0.96 -2.26 1.92
CA TRP A 57 -0.54 -2.22 3.32
C TRP A 57 -0.87 -0.87 3.95
N SER A 58 -0.95 -0.83 5.26
CA SER A 58 -1.04 0.41 6.03
C SER A 58 0.04 0.48 7.10
N ARG A 59 0.41 1.69 7.50
CA ARG A 59 1.22 1.98 8.69
C ARG A 59 0.52 3.05 9.49
N GLU A 60 0.36 2.81 10.79
CA GLU A 60 -0.14 3.82 11.69
C GLU A 60 0.92 4.90 11.89
N ALA A 61 0.57 6.16 11.64
CA ALA A 61 1.39 7.30 12.01
C ALA A 61 1.22 7.52 13.52
N LYS A 62 2.32 7.51 14.27
CA LYS A 62 2.36 7.81 15.70
C LYS A 62 3.00 9.20 15.89
N PRO A 63 2.27 10.29 15.60
CA PRO A 63 2.82 11.65 15.64
C PRO A 63 3.35 12.04 17.03
N ASP A 64 2.81 11.45 18.10
CA ASP A 64 3.23 11.71 19.48
C ASP A 64 4.67 11.27 19.77
N ILE A 65 5.18 10.29 19.03
CA ILE A 65 6.56 9.79 19.15
C ILE A 65 7.39 10.01 17.87
N GLY A 66 6.78 10.57 16.82
CA GLY A 66 7.44 10.84 15.54
C GLY A 66 7.77 9.59 14.71
N GLU A 67 7.09 8.47 14.95
CA GLU A 67 7.38 7.18 14.31
C GLU A 67 6.19 6.65 13.51
N TYR A 68 6.46 5.70 12.62
CA TYR A 68 5.42 4.85 12.02
C TYR A 68 5.41 3.50 12.73
N GLY A 69 4.21 2.98 13.02
CA GLY A 69 4.03 1.61 13.47
C GLY A 69 4.44 0.59 12.41
N GLU A 70 4.42 -0.69 12.81
CA GLU A 70 4.68 -1.79 11.90
C GLU A 70 3.69 -1.79 10.72
N PRO A 71 4.12 -2.18 9.51
CA PRO A 71 3.22 -2.33 8.38
C PRO A 71 2.21 -3.46 8.62
N GLU A 72 0.93 -3.15 8.43
CA GLU A 72 -0.16 -4.11 8.40
C GLU A 72 -0.51 -4.40 6.94
N VAL A 73 -0.50 -5.68 6.53
CA VAL A 73 -0.94 -6.07 5.20
C VAL A 73 -2.46 -6.13 5.16
N LEU A 74 -3.05 -5.28 4.30
CA LEU A 74 -4.49 -5.17 4.10
C LEU A 74 -5.01 -6.15 3.03
N PHE A 75 -4.18 -6.40 2.01
CA PHE A 75 -4.45 -7.31 0.89
C PHE A 75 -3.13 -7.71 0.24
N SER A 76 -3.03 -8.95 -0.22
CA SER A 76 -1.91 -9.43 -1.04
C SER A 76 -2.37 -10.47 -2.04
N SER A 77 -1.87 -10.40 -3.27
CA SER A 77 -2.09 -11.38 -4.33
C SER A 77 -0.79 -11.62 -5.10
N GLY A 78 -0.51 -12.87 -5.46
CA GLY A 78 0.68 -13.24 -6.21
C GLY A 78 1.99 -13.23 -5.40
N PRO A 79 3.14 -13.45 -6.07
CA PRO A 79 4.45 -13.46 -5.43
C PRO A 79 4.93 -12.03 -5.14
N VAL A 80 4.40 -11.41 -4.07
CA VAL A 80 4.82 -10.07 -3.67
C VAL A 80 6.27 -10.14 -3.16
N PRO A 81 7.21 -9.32 -3.70
CA PRO A 81 8.57 -9.24 -3.18
C PRO A 81 8.58 -8.83 -1.70
N THR A 82 9.47 -9.43 -0.90
CA THR A 82 9.68 -9.00 0.49
C THR A 82 10.14 -7.54 0.49
N MET A 83 9.38 -6.69 1.18
CA MET A 83 9.78 -5.31 1.46
C MET A 83 10.68 -5.34 2.69
N ASP A 84 11.99 -5.49 2.48
CA ASP A 84 13.02 -5.29 3.53
C ASP A 84 13.28 -3.79 3.73
#